data_AF-A0A7K0SK32-F1
#
_entry.id   AF-A0A7K0SK32-F1
#
_cell.length_a   1.000
_cell.length_b   1.000
_cell.length_c   1.000
_cell.angle_alpha   90.00
_cell.angle_beta   90.00
_cell.angle_gamma   90.00
#
_symmetry.space_group_name_H-M   'P 1'
#
loop_
_entity.id
_entity.type
_entity.pdbx_description
1 polymer ?
#
loop_
_entity_poly.entity_id
_entity_poly.type
_entity_poly.pdbx_seq_one_letter_code
_entity_poly.pdbx_strand_id
1 'polypeptide(L)'
;MTTSGIEIDERDDAIRPADDLYRHINERWIERTPIPEDRARYGSFHVLAEEAEKAVRVIIEECQSAAEGTEARKVGDLYASFMDVDTVNALGASPLKPLLHRIDRVGSLAEFMSALGEFERDGIGSFVSMWVDNDPGDPERYLAFVEQSGIGLPDESYFRDETFASIREAYRGHLERMFVISGLSDAADRAARVYSIEEKFAAVHWDNVKTRDTHATYNLVGWDEFATSLGPIAAPWRDALGVADNVFAELVVREPSFIEGARAILESSDLESLT
;
A
#
# COMPACT_ATOMS: atom_id res chain seq x y z
N MET A 1 17.05 -43.47 -17.41
CA MET A 1 17.78 -42.90 -16.28
C MET A 1 16.87 -41.85 -15.67
N THR A 2 16.60 -41.94 -14.37
CA THR A 2 15.79 -40.95 -13.65
C THR A 2 16.62 -39.71 -13.40
N THR A 3 16.16 -38.55 -13.87
CA THR A 3 16.73 -37.25 -13.56
C THR A 3 16.57 -36.96 -12.07
N SER A 4 17.61 -36.46 -11.41
CA SER A 4 17.61 -36.19 -9.95
C SER A 4 16.69 -35.03 -9.54
N GLY A 5 16.29 -34.18 -10.49
CA GLY A 5 15.58 -32.93 -10.22
C GLY A 5 16.50 -31.82 -9.68
N ILE A 6 17.81 -32.04 -9.66
CA ILE A 6 18.81 -31.05 -9.26
C ILE A 6 19.64 -30.70 -10.49
N GLU A 7 19.49 -29.47 -10.96
CA GLU A 7 20.35 -28.89 -11.99
C GLU A 7 21.73 -28.60 -11.38
N ILE A 8 22.79 -29.15 -11.96
CA ILE A 8 24.16 -28.99 -11.47
C ILE A 8 25.06 -28.21 -12.43
N ASP A 9 24.50 -27.71 -13.53
CA ASP A 9 25.24 -26.99 -14.56
C ASP A 9 25.75 -25.61 -14.07
N GLU A 10 25.04 -25.04 -13.10
CA GLU A 10 25.36 -23.75 -12.47
C GLU A 10 26.43 -23.84 -11.36
N ARG A 11 26.85 -25.06 -11.04
CA ARG A 11 27.79 -25.35 -9.96
C ARG A 11 29.19 -24.85 -10.29
N ASP A 12 29.87 -24.28 -9.29
CA ASP A 12 31.30 -23.98 -9.33
C ASP A 12 32.09 -24.85 -8.33
N ASP A 13 32.87 -25.79 -8.88
CA ASP A 13 33.71 -26.72 -8.11
C ASP A 13 34.95 -26.04 -7.49
N ALA A 14 35.27 -24.79 -7.86
CA ALA A 14 36.31 -24.01 -7.19
C ALA A 14 35.90 -23.58 -5.77
N ILE A 15 34.59 -23.51 -5.51
CA ILE A 15 34.02 -23.16 -4.21
C ILE A 15 33.67 -24.45 -3.48
N ARG A 16 34.19 -24.65 -2.27
CA ARG A 16 33.85 -25.84 -1.49
C ARG A 16 32.42 -25.70 -0.92
N PRO A 17 31.57 -26.74 -1.01
CA PRO A 17 30.21 -26.68 -0.45
C PRO A 17 30.18 -26.52 1.07
N ALA A 18 31.25 -26.92 1.78
CA ALA A 18 31.36 -26.74 3.22
C ALA A 18 31.68 -25.28 3.64
N ASP A 19 32.22 -24.48 2.70
CA ASP A 19 32.60 -23.10 2.96
C ASP A 19 31.45 -22.16 2.53
N ASP A 20 30.84 -22.41 1.37
CA ASP A 20 29.64 -21.71 0.89
C ASP A 20 28.83 -22.60 -0.07
N LEU A 21 27.81 -23.28 0.46
CA LEU A 21 26.93 -24.14 -0.35
C LEU A 21 26.13 -23.34 -1.38
N TYR A 22 25.74 -22.10 -1.06
CA TYR A 22 24.90 -21.29 -1.95
C TYR A 22 25.68 -20.90 -3.20
N ARG A 23 26.90 -20.37 -3.04
CA ARG A 23 27.76 -20.07 -4.19
C ARG A 23 28.23 -21.32 -4.90
N HIS A 24 28.60 -22.39 -4.18
CA HIS A 24 29.00 -23.65 -4.82
C HIS A 24 27.96 -24.12 -5.84
N ILE A 25 26.67 -24.02 -5.54
CA ILE A 25 25.60 -24.47 -6.44
C ILE A 25 25.19 -23.42 -7.48
N ASN A 26 25.27 -22.12 -7.17
CA ASN A 26 24.65 -21.06 -7.98
C ASN A 26 25.63 -20.06 -8.62
N GLU A 27 26.94 -20.14 -8.37
CA GLU A 27 27.89 -19.07 -8.76
C GLU A 27 27.83 -18.75 -10.24
N ARG A 28 27.81 -19.77 -11.12
CA ARG A 28 27.78 -19.53 -12.57
C ARG A 28 26.48 -18.88 -13.04
N TRP A 29 25.38 -19.12 -12.33
CA TRP A 29 24.11 -18.46 -12.62
C TRP A 29 24.19 -16.98 -12.22
N ILE A 30 24.73 -16.70 -11.05
CA ILE A 30 24.93 -15.35 -10.52
C ILE A 30 25.85 -14.54 -11.44
N GLU A 31 26.94 -15.13 -11.92
CA GLU A 31 27.88 -14.46 -12.82
C GLU A 31 27.27 -14.15 -14.19
N ARG A 32 26.48 -15.08 -14.77
CA ARG A 32 25.92 -14.90 -16.11
C ARG A 32 24.64 -14.07 -16.15
N THR A 33 23.93 -13.97 -15.02
CA THR A 33 22.56 -13.43 -14.98
C THR A 33 22.54 -12.05 -14.32
N PRO A 34 22.60 -10.96 -15.11
CA PRO A 34 22.39 -9.64 -14.56
C PRO A 34 20.94 -9.50 -14.07
N ILE A 35 20.75 -8.66 -13.06
CA ILE A 35 19.40 -8.24 -12.66
C ILE A 35 18.85 -7.34 -13.79
N PRO A 36 17.68 -7.66 -14.38
CA PRO A 36 17.07 -6.81 -15.40
C PRO A 36 16.85 -5.38 -14.91
N GLU A 37 16.96 -4.38 -15.80
CA GLU A 37 16.92 -2.95 -15.45
C GLU A 37 15.60 -2.50 -14.80
N ASP A 38 14.51 -3.23 -15.05
CA ASP A 38 13.18 -3.00 -14.51
C ASP A 38 12.91 -3.76 -13.20
N ARG A 39 13.92 -4.44 -12.63
CA ARG A 39 13.79 -5.26 -11.41
C ARG A 39 14.82 -4.86 -10.35
N ALA A 40 14.41 -4.91 -9.09
CA ALA A 40 15.33 -4.72 -7.95
C ALA A 40 16.05 -6.01 -7.52
N ARG A 41 15.53 -7.18 -7.92
CA ARG A 41 16.06 -8.51 -7.60
C ARG A 41 15.62 -9.51 -8.67
N TYR A 42 16.42 -10.55 -8.89
CA TYR A 42 16.12 -11.58 -9.87
C TYR A 42 16.59 -12.96 -9.40
N GLY A 43 15.89 -14.02 -9.81
CA GLY A 43 16.12 -15.38 -9.33
C GLY A 43 15.05 -16.34 -9.85
N SER A 44 15.14 -17.61 -9.46
CA SER A 44 14.23 -18.68 -9.93
C SER A 44 12.74 -18.31 -9.80
N PHE A 45 12.31 -17.79 -8.66
CA PHE A 45 10.92 -17.35 -8.45
C PHE A 45 10.46 -16.27 -9.45
N HIS A 46 11.37 -15.38 -9.87
CA HIS A 46 11.05 -14.33 -10.85
C HIS A 46 10.95 -14.91 -12.26
N VAL A 47 11.83 -15.85 -12.62
CA VAL A 47 11.74 -16.58 -13.89
C VAL A 47 10.40 -17.32 -14.00
N LEU A 48 9.99 -18.01 -12.93
CA LEU A 48 8.69 -18.68 -12.85
C LEU A 48 7.52 -17.69 -12.96
N ALA A 49 7.60 -16.55 -12.27
CA ALA A 49 6.57 -15.51 -12.32
C ALA A 49 6.44 -14.90 -13.72
N GLU A 50 7.55 -14.68 -14.44
CA GLU A 50 7.54 -14.14 -15.81
C GLU A 50 6.91 -15.11 -16.81
N GLU A 51 7.20 -16.40 -16.72
CA GLU A 51 6.55 -17.40 -17.58
C GLU A 51 5.05 -17.51 -17.28
N ALA A 52 4.65 -17.43 -16.00
CA ALA A 52 3.25 -17.37 -15.61
C ALA A 52 2.57 -16.09 -16.13
N GLU A 53 3.23 -14.93 -16.03
CA GLU A 53 2.73 -13.65 -16.54
C GLU A 53 2.48 -13.71 -18.06
N LYS A 54 3.40 -14.30 -18.83
CA LYS A 54 3.21 -14.53 -20.28
C LYS A 54 2.00 -15.40 -20.57
N ALA A 55 1.81 -16.49 -19.83
CA ALA A 55 0.66 -17.38 -20.00
C ALA A 55 -0.66 -16.66 -19.64
N VAL A 56 -0.67 -15.92 -18.52
CA VAL A 56 -1.84 -15.12 -18.10
C VAL A 56 -2.17 -14.06 -19.13
N ARG A 57 -1.16 -13.38 -19.70
CA ARG A 57 -1.37 -12.39 -20.77
C ARG A 57 -2.11 -12.99 -21.97
N VAL A 58 -1.69 -14.16 -22.46
CA VAL A 58 -2.38 -14.84 -23.57
C VAL A 58 -3.85 -15.08 -23.24
N ILE A 59 -4.14 -15.59 -22.04
CA ILE A 59 -5.52 -15.85 -21.60
C ILE A 59 -6.34 -14.55 -21.54
N ILE A 60 -5.78 -13.48 -21.00
CA ILE A 60 -6.46 -12.19 -20.86
C ILE A 60 -6.73 -11.54 -22.23
N GLU A 61 -5.78 -11.64 -23.17
CA GLU A 61 -5.97 -11.18 -24.54
C GLU A 61 -7.11 -11.96 -25.25
N GLU A 62 -7.19 -13.27 -25.05
CA GLU A 62 -8.31 -14.10 -25.57
C GLU A 62 -9.67 -13.72 -24.94
N CYS A 63 -9.68 -13.38 -23.65
CA CYS A 63 -10.88 -12.96 -22.92
C CYS A 63 -11.58 -11.73 -23.51
N GLN A 64 -10.87 -10.86 -24.25
CA GLN A 64 -11.47 -9.71 -24.93
C GLN A 64 -12.52 -10.12 -26.00
N SER A 65 -12.44 -11.34 -26.52
CA SER A 65 -13.42 -11.88 -27.48
C SER A 65 -14.68 -12.45 -26.83
N ALA A 66 -14.72 -12.54 -25.49
CA ALA A 66 -15.88 -13.06 -24.77
C ALA A 66 -17.10 -12.13 -24.90
N ALA A 67 -18.28 -12.70 -24.65
CA ALA A 67 -19.54 -11.97 -24.69
C ALA A 67 -19.58 -10.85 -23.63
N GLU A 68 -20.11 -9.68 -24.02
CA GLU A 68 -20.30 -8.53 -23.12
C GLU A 68 -21.11 -8.90 -21.88
N GLY A 69 -20.72 -8.33 -20.74
CA GLY A 69 -21.33 -8.59 -19.43
C GLY A 69 -20.81 -9.84 -18.70
N THR A 70 -20.00 -10.69 -19.35
CA THR A 70 -19.36 -11.84 -18.69
C THR A 70 -18.11 -11.42 -17.90
N GLU A 71 -17.76 -12.19 -16.86
CA GLU A 71 -16.52 -11.94 -16.10
C GLU A 71 -15.27 -12.04 -16.97
N ALA A 72 -15.23 -13.01 -17.89
CA ALA A 72 -14.15 -13.11 -18.87
C ALA A 72 -14.02 -11.80 -19.67
N ARG A 73 -15.14 -11.26 -20.17
CA ARG A 73 -15.09 -10.02 -20.94
C ARG A 73 -14.62 -8.83 -20.09
N LYS A 74 -15.06 -8.71 -18.83
CA LYS A 74 -14.59 -7.65 -17.91
C LYS A 74 -13.07 -7.71 -17.70
N VAL A 75 -12.50 -8.89 -17.54
CA VAL A 75 -11.04 -9.08 -17.41
C VAL A 75 -10.32 -8.61 -18.68
N GLY A 76 -10.82 -9.01 -19.85
CA GLY A 76 -10.26 -8.56 -21.13
C GLY A 76 -10.34 -7.05 -21.32
N ASP A 77 -11.50 -6.44 -21.05
CA ASP A 77 -11.72 -5.00 -21.19
C ASP A 77 -10.87 -4.18 -20.21
N LEU A 78 -10.71 -4.66 -18.96
CA LEU A 78 -9.83 -4.02 -17.97
C LEU A 78 -8.39 -3.99 -18.46
N TYR A 79 -7.88 -5.11 -18.96
CA TYR A 79 -6.52 -5.18 -19.52
C TYR A 79 -6.37 -4.27 -20.74
N ALA A 80 -7.32 -4.29 -21.67
CA ALA A 80 -7.31 -3.42 -22.83
C ALA A 80 -7.29 -1.93 -22.43
N SER A 81 -8.06 -1.55 -21.40
CA SER A 81 -8.07 -0.18 -20.89
C SER A 81 -6.73 0.26 -20.30
N PHE A 82 -6.00 -0.65 -19.63
CA PHE A 82 -4.67 -0.38 -19.09
C PHE A 82 -3.60 -0.28 -20.18
N MET A 83 -3.74 -1.08 -21.25
CA MET A 83 -2.79 -1.12 -22.36
C MET A 83 -2.97 0.01 -23.39
N ASP A 84 -4.08 0.75 -23.34
CA ASP A 84 -4.34 1.92 -24.21
C ASP A 84 -3.58 3.17 -23.72
N VAL A 85 -2.26 3.11 -23.88
CA VAL A 85 -1.33 4.17 -23.47
C VAL A 85 -1.59 5.49 -24.21
N ASP A 86 -2.11 5.44 -25.44
CA ASP A 86 -2.45 6.65 -26.20
C ASP A 86 -3.61 7.40 -25.53
N THR A 87 -4.67 6.69 -25.15
CA THR A 87 -5.78 7.30 -24.40
C THR A 87 -5.33 7.79 -23.03
N VAL A 88 -4.54 7.00 -22.29
CA VAL A 88 -4.01 7.41 -20.97
C VAL A 88 -3.19 8.70 -21.09
N ASN A 89 -2.28 8.78 -22.07
CA ASN A 89 -1.47 9.97 -22.30
C ASN A 89 -2.32 11.18 -22.74
N ALA A 90 -3.35 10.97 -23.56
CA ALA A 90 -4.25 12.04 -24.00
C ALA A 90 -5.08 12.63 -22.85
N LEU A 91 -5.51 11.79 -21.90
CA LEU A 91 -6.25 12.23 -20.70
C LEU A 91 -5.34 12.94 -19.69
N GLY A 92 -4.09 12.51 -19.55
CA GLY A 92 -3.18 13.04 -18.54
C GLY A 92 -3.80 12.98 -17.13
N ALA A 93 -3.66 14.05 -16.36
CA ALA A 93 -4.23 14.13 -15.00
C ALA A 93 -5.74 14.46 -14.96
N SER A 94 -6.44 14.60 -16.10
CA SER A 94 -7.85 15.00 -16.10
C SER A 94 -8.78 14.08 -15.29
N PRO A 95 -8.60 12.74 -15.25
CA PRO A 95 -9.44 11.86 -14.45
C PRO A 95 -9.35 12.09 -12.94
N LEU A 96 -8.29 12.75 -12.45
CA LEU A 96 -8.12 13.06 -11.02
C LEU A 96 -8.93 14.29 -10.57
N LYS A 97 -9.36 15.16 -11.50
CA LYS A 97 -10.03 16.43 -11.17
C LYS A 97 -11.26 16.27 -10.28
N PRO A 98 -12.17 15.29 -10.47
CA PRO A 98 -13.32 15.13 -9.58
C PRO A 98 -12.90 14.80 -8.14
N LEU A 99 -11.83 14.02 -7.95
CA LEU A 99 -11.30 13.67 -6.62
C LEU A 99 -10.67 14.90 -5.97
N LEU A 100 -9.84 15.64 -6.71
CA LEU A 100 -9.23 16.89 -6.22
C LEU A 100 -10.29 17.94 -5.86
N HIS A 101 -11.34 18.09 -6.68
CA HIS A 101 -12.45 18.98 -6.37
C HIS A 101 -13.25 18.58 -5.12
N ARG A 102 -13.25 17.30 -4.74
CA ARG A 102 -13.82 16.87 -3.46
C ARG A 102 -12.98 17.40 -2.30
N ILE A 103 -11.66 17.30 -2.41
CA ILE A 103 -10.70 17.80 -1.42
C ILE A 103 -10.80 19.33 -1.29
N ASP A 104 -10.88 20.06 -2.41
CA ASP A 104 -11.02 21.52 -2.42
C ASP A 104 -12.25 22.04 -1.64
N ARG A 105 -13.26 21.17 -1.44
CA ARG A 105 -14.52 21.51 -0.76
C ARG A 105 -14.52 21.18 0.71
N VAL A 106 -13.46 20.55 1.22
CA VAL A 106 -13.29 20.26 2.63
C VAL A 106 -13.03 21.58 3.37
N GLY A 107 -13.99 22.00 4.20
CA GLY A 107 -13.94 23.22 5.00
C GLY A 107 -13.78 22.96 6.50
N SER A 108 -13.74 21.71 6.93
CA SER A 108 -13.60 21.32 8.33
C SER A 108 -12.95 19.94 8.49
N LEU A 109 -12.45 19.66 9.70
CA LEU A 109 -11.91 18.34 10.03
C LEU A 109 -12.96 17.23 9.90
N ALA A 110 -14.24 17.51 10.21
CA ALA A 110 -15.30 16.52 10.03
C ALA A 110 -15.51 16.18 8.54
N GLU A 111 -15.53 17.19 7.67
CA GLU A 111 -15.63 17.00 6.21
C GLU A 111 -14.39 16.31 5.64
N PHE A 112 -13.20 16.59 6.19
CA PHE A 112 -11.96 15.89 5.82
C PHE A 112 -12.08 14.39 6.12
N MET A 113 -12.56 14.04 7.31
CA MET A 113 -12.73 12.66 7.73
C MET A 113 -13.81 11.92 6.93
N SER A 114 -14.89 12.61 6.56
CA SER A 114 -15.86 12.07 5.61
C SER A 114 -15.23 11.85 4.23
N ALA A 115 -14.45 12.79 3.71
CA ALA A 115 -13.76 12.62 2.43
C ALA A 115 -12.80 11.42 2.46
N LEU A 116 -12.06 11.22 3.57
CA LEU A 116 -11.21 10.05 3.77
C LEU A 116 -12.00 8.73 3.76
N GLY A 117 -13.13 8.65 4.48
CA GLY A 117 -13.96 7.44 4.47
C GLY A 117 -14.52 7.13 3.08
N GLU A 118 -14.90 8.16 2.33
CA GLU A 118 -15.36 7.99 0.95
C GLU A 118 -14.22 7.53 0.01
N PHE A 119 -13.01 8.05 0.21
CA PHE A 119 -11.82 7.65 -0.53
C PHE A 119 -11.36 6.23 -0.22
N GLU A 120 -11.42 5.80 1.04
CA GLU A 120 -11.14 4.41 1.43
C GLU A 120 -12.09 3.44 0.72
N ARG A 121 -13.38 3.78 0.64
CA ARG A 121 -14.36 3.00 -0.12
C ARG A 121 -14.00 2.89 -1.61
N ASP A 122 -13.42 3.93 -2.17
CA ASP A 122 -12.97 3.99 -3.57
C ASP A 122 -11.57 3.35 -3.77
N GLY A 123 -10.96 2.80 -2.71
CA GLY A 123 -9.66 2.12 -2.75
C GLY A 123 -8.45 3.06 -2.64
N ILE A 124 -8.65 4.30 -2.19
CA ILE A 124 -7.59 5.27 -1.93
C ILE A 124 -7.18 5.18 -0.46
N GLY A 125 -5.87 5.08 -0.21
CA GLY A 125 -5.33 4.92 1.15
C GLY A 125 -5.63 6.09 2.08
N SER A 126 -5.60 5.81 3.38
CA SER A 126 -5.91 6.74 4.47
C SER A 126 -4.86 6.64 5.59
N PHE A 127 -5.08 7.32 6.70
CA PHE A 127 -4.21 7.27 7.88
C PHE A 127 -4.28 5.92 8.62
N VAL A 128 -5.31 5.11 8.34
CA VAL A 128 -5.41 3.71 8.74
C VAL A 128 -5.59 2.82 7.52
N SER A 129 -5.17 1.57 7.64
CA SER A 129 -5.50 0.49 6.70
C SER A 129 -6.59 -0.39 7.31
N MET A 130 -7.50 -0.86 6.45
CA MET A 130 -8.61 -1.69 6.85
C MET A 130 -8.72 -2.94 5.96
N TRP A 131 -9.01 -4.07 6.60
CA TRP A 131 -9.38 -5.29 5.91
C TRP A 131 -10.29 -6.14 6.79
N VAL A 132 -10.81 -7.23 6.23
CA VAL A 132 -11.60 -8.22 6.95
C VAL A 132 -10.83 -9.53 6.94
N ASP A 133 -10.68 -10.13 8.12
CA ASP A 133 -10.03 -11.43 8.30
C ASP A 133 -10.73 -12.24 9.40
N ASN A 134 -10.33 -13.49 9.57
CA ASN A 134 -10.78 -14.34 10.67
C ASN A 134 -10.32 -13.76 12.02
N ASP A 135 -11.18 -13.87 13.03
CA ASP A 135 -10.84 -13.47 14.40
C ASP A 135 -9.78 -14.43 15.00
N PRO A 136 -8.60 -13.97 15.42
CA PRO A 136 -7.58 -14.80 16.08
C PRO A 136 -8.06 -15.47 17.37
N GLY A 137 -9.04 -14.87 18.07
CA GLY A 137 -9.68 -15.43 19.25
C GLY A 137 -10.82 -16.42 18.95
N ASP A 138 -11.43 -16.33 17.77
CA ASP A 138 -12.51 -17.21 17.29
C ASP A 138 -12.52 -17.33 15.75
N PRO A 139 -11.75 -18.26 15.15
CA PRO A 139 -11.58 -18.31 13.69
C PRO A 139 -12.84 -18.60 12.88
N GLU A 140 -13.97 -18.99 13.52
CA GLU A 140 -15.24 -19.25 12.84
C GLU A 140 -16.00 -17.96 12.44
N ARG A 141 -15.55 -16.79 12.92
CA ARG A 141 -16.12 -15.48 12.57
C ARG A 141 -15.09 -14.56 11.92
N TYR A 142 -15.61 -13.54 11.24
CA TYR A 142 -14.83 -12.48 10.61
C TYR A 142 -14.97 -11.17 11.39
N LEU A 143 -13.90 -10.40 11.45
CA LEU A 143 -13.89 -9.05 12.03
C LEU A 143 -13.23 -8.06 11.07
N ALA A 144 -13.58 -6.80 11.22
CA ALA A 144 -12.79 -5.71 10.65
C ALA A 144 -11.49 -5.55 11.45
N PHE A 145 -10.40 -5.33 10.73
CA PHE A 145 -9.09 -4.99 11.29
C PHE A 145 -8.76 -3.55 10.93
N VAL A 146 -8.16 -2.85 11.88
CA VAL A 146 -7.63 -1.49 11.70
C VAL A 146 -6.15 -1.49 12.06
N GLU A 147 -5.32 -1.01 11.15
CA GLU A 147 -3.86 -0.98 11.27
C GLU A 147 -3.30 0.41 10.96
N GLN A 148 -2.16 0.73 11.56
CA GLN A 148 -1.42 1.96 11.25
C GLN A 148 -1.10 2.10 9.75
N SER A 149 -1.30 3.31 9.21
CA SER A 149 -1.00 3.64 7.81
C SER A 149 -0.62 5.13 7.72
N GLY A 150 -0.83 5.77 6.57
CA GLY A 150 -0.69 7.21 6.39
C GLY A 150 0.73 7.71 6.12
N ILE A 151 1.65 6.83 5.70
CA ILE A 151 3.02 7.19 5.31
C ILE A 151 3.32 6.67 3.90
N GLY A 152 4.07 7.43 3.11
CA GLY A 152 4.42 7.05 1.73
C GLY A 152 5.80 6.38 1.58
N LEU A 153 6.56 6.25 2.66
CA LEU A 153 7.80 5.47 2.70
C LEU A 153 7.58 4.10 3.36
N PRO A 154 8.43 3.09 3.09
CA PRO A 154 8.15 1.70 3.45
C PRO A 154 7.99 1.38 4.94
N ASP A 155 8.53 2.22 5.83
CA ASP A 155 8.53 2.00 7.28
C ASP A 155 8.79 3.31 8.02
N GLU A 156 8.38 3.41 9.30
CA GLU A 156 8.63 4.58 10.14
C GLU A 156 10.11 4.94 10.24
N SER A 157 11.00 3.94 10.22
CA SER A 157 12.44 4.16 10.32
C SER A 157 12.99 4.99 9.16
N TYR A 158 12.33 5.00 7.99
CA TYR A 158 12.72 5.84 6.86
C TYR A 158 12.61 7.34 7.17
N PHE A 159 11.78 7.73 8.13
CA PHE A 159 11.61 9.13 8.51
C PHE A 159 12.66 9.60 9.54
N ARG A 160 13.37 8.68 10.23
CA ARG A 160 14.30 9.03 11.32
C ARG A 160 15.73 8.49 11.21
N ASP A 161 15.98 7.38 10.52
CA ASP A 161 17.32 6.79 10.42
C ASP A 161 18.17 7.54 9.37
N GLU A 162 19.37 8.00 9.73
CA GLU A 162 20.29 8.71 8.84
C GLU A 162 20.68 7.93 7.58
N THR A 163 20.64 6.60 7.63
CA THR A 163 20.91 5.73 6.47
C THR A 163 19.95 6.00 5.31
N PHE A 164 18.74 6.49 5.59
CA PHE A 164 17.71 6.79 4.59
C PHE A 164 17.61 8.27 4.24
N ALA A 165 18.56 9.12 4.66
CA ALA A 165 18.51 10.56 4.38
C ALA A 165 18.39 10.90 2.89
N SER A 166 19.12 10.18 2.04
CA SER A 166 19.04 10.35 0.57
C SER A 166 17.68 9.94 -0.01
N ILE A 167 17.02 8.94 0.59
CA ILE A 167 15.67 8.49 0.17
C ILE A 167 14.63 9.53 0.58
N ARG A 168 14.71 10.09 1.80
CA ARG A 168 13.84 11.18 2.25
C ARG A 168 13.93 12.40 1.32
N GLU A 169 15.15 12.77 0.92
CA GLU A 169 15.36 13.88 -0.01
C GLU A 169 14.74 13.59 -1.39
N ALA A 170 14.96 12.40 -1.94
CA ALA A 170 14.36 11.98 -3.20
C ALA A 170 12.82 11.95 -3.13
N TYR A 171 12.26 11.54 -1.98
CA TYR A 171 10.82 11.48 -1.73
C TYR A 171 10.18 12.87 -1.67
N ARG A 172 10.78 13.83 -0.97
CA ARG A 172 10.31 15.23 -0.96
C ARG A 172 10.28 15.81 -2.37
N GLY A 173 11.34 15.60 -3.15
CA GLY A 173 11.36 16.00 -4.55
C GLY A 173 10.31 15.26 -5.40
N HIS A 174 10.01 13.99 -5.09
CA HIS A 174 8.97 13.23 -5.79
C HIS A 174 7.58 13.82 -5.52
N LEU A 175 7.25 14.13 -4.27
CA LEU A 175 5.98 14.79 -3.89
C LEU A 175 5.79 16.09 -4.67
N GLU A 176 6.80 16.95 -4.71
CA GLU A 176 6.75 18.22 -5.46
C GLU A 176 6.47 17.97 -6.95
N ARG A 177 7.20 17.03 -7.57
CA ARG A 177 6.97 16.67 -8.98
C ARG A 177 5.55 16.16 -9.22
N MET A 178 5.00 15.36 -8.32
CA MET A 178 3.62 14.85 -8.45
C MET A 178 2.59 15.98 -8.40
N PHE A 179 2.77 16.96 -7.51
CA PHE A 179 1.91 18.15 -7.47
C PHE A 179 1.99 18.97 -8.77
N VAL A 180 3.19 19.15 -9.33
CA VAL A 180 3.39 19.83 -10.62
C VAL A 180 2.70 19.07 -11.76
N ILE A 181 2.89 17.75 -11.85
CA ILE A 181 2.26 16.90 -12.89
C ILE A 181 0.73 16.94 -12.78
N SER A 182 0.21 17.06 -11.55
CA SER A 182 -1.22 17.16 -11.27
C SER A 182 -1.81 18.56 -11.56
N GLY A 183 -0.95 19.54 -11.89
CA GLY A 183 -1.36 20.91 -12.21
C GLY A 183 -1.75 21.76 -11.00
N LEU A 184 -1.31 21.40 -9.80
CA LEU A 184 -1.57 22.12 -8.56
C LEU A 184 -0.50 23.21 -8.34
N SER A 185 -0.92 24.39 -7.87
CA SER A 185 0.00 25.47 -7.49
C SER A 185 0.70 25.16 -6.17
N ASP A 186 1.75 25.93 -5.88
CA ASP A 186 2.45 25.89 -4.59
C ASP A 186 2.99 24.47 -4.26
N ALA A 187 3.42 23.76 -5.29
CA ALA A 187 3.81 22.34 -5.23
C ALA A 187 4.87 22.05 -4.16
N ALA A 188 5.85 22.93 -4.00
CA ALA A 188 6.89 22.79 -2.98
C ALA A 188 6.31 22.90 -1.55
N ASP A 189 5.43 23.87 -1.32
CA ASP A 189 4.80 24.07 0.00
C ASP A 189 3.83 22.91 0.32
N ARG A 190 3.06 22.46 -0.67
CA ARG A 190 2.19 21.27 -0.53
C ARG A 190 2.99 20.01 -0.22
N ALA A 191 4.10 19.78 -0.94
CA ALA A 191 4.99 18.65 -0.68
C ALA A 191 5.60 18.71 0.74
N ALA A 192 5.98 19.91 1.20
CA ALA A 192 6.49 20.11 2.55
C ALA A 192 5.43 19.81 3.63
N ARG A 193 4.18 20.23 3.42
CA ARG A 193 3.05 19.93 4.33
C ARG A 193 2.76 18.43 4.40
N VAL A 194 2.63 17.76 3.25
CA VAL A 194 2.41 16.31 3.18
C VAL A 194 3.51 15.56 3.93
N TYR A 195 4.77 15.84 3.60
CA TYR A 195 5.90 15.20 4.27
C TYR A 195 5.87 15.45 5.79
N SER A 196 5.53 16.67 6.23
CA SER A 196 5.47 16.98 7.65
C SER A 196 4.38 16.19 8.38
N ILE A 197 3.23 15.95 7.76
CA ILE A 197 2.17 15.11 8.33
C ILE A 197 2.61 13.65 8.38
N GLU A 198 3.19 13.12 7.30
CA GLU A 198 3.71 11.75 7.28
C GLU A 198 4.80 11.52 8.33
N GLU A 199 5.70 12.48 8.54
CA GLU A 199 6.73 12.41 9.58
C GLU A 199 6.13 12.35 10.99
N LYS A 200 5.05 13.10 11.23
CA LYS A 200 4.32 13.03 12.52
C LYS A 200 3.64 11.66 12.69
N PHE A 201 3.02 11.12 11.64
CA PHE A 201 2.43 9.77 11.70
C PHE A 201 3.50 8.70 11.94
N ALA A 202 4.61 8.74 11.19
CA ALA A 202 5.74 7.84 11.40
C ALA A 202 6.25 7.87 12.85
N ALA A 203 6.32 9.05 13.47
CA ALA A 203 6.78 9.19 14.86
C ALA A 203 5.86 8.50 15.90
N VAL A 204 4.61 8.16 15.55
CA VAL A 204 3.66 7.45 16.41
C VAL A 204 3.36 6.02 15.94
N HIS A 205 4.00 5.56 14.86
CA HIS A 205 3.95 4.16 14.41
C HIS A 205 4.65 3.25 15.41
N TRP A 206 4.17 2.02 15.52
CA TRP A 206 4.94 0.93 16.11
C TRP A 206 6.02 0.48 15.12
N ASP A 207 7.17 0.07 15.65
CA ASP A 207 8.23 -0.51 14.84
C ASP A 207 7.87 -1.91 14.32
N ASN A 208 8.57 -2.32 13.26
CA ASN A 208 8.41 -3.60 12.59
C ASN A 208 8.68 -4.86 13.46
N VAL A 209 9.30 -4.72 14.62
CA VAL A 209 9.47 -5.84 15.57
C VAL A 209 8.19 -5.99 16.37
N LYS A 210 7.65 -4.89 16.89
CA LYS A 210 6.43 -4.87 17.69
C LYS A 210 5.19 -5.24 16.88
N THR A 211 5.08 -4.78 15.63
CA THR A 211 3.93 -5.12 14.75
C THR A 211 3.88 -6.59 14.32
N ARG A 212 4.93 -7.38 14.60
CA ARG A 212 4.96 -8.83 14.38
C ARG A 212 4.52 -9.66 15.59
N ASP A 213 4.37 -9.03 16.76
CA ASP A 213 3.86 -9.71 17.95
C ASP A 213 2.35 -9.86 17.85
N THR A 214 1.91 -11.08 17.54
CA THR A 214 0.48 -11.41 17.35
C THR A 214 -0.36 -11.18 18.60
N HIS A 215 0.22 -11.24 19.79
CA HIS A 215 -0.49 -10.92 21.03
C HIS A 215 -0.63 -9.41 21.20
N ALA A 216 0.42 -8.66 20.91
CA ALA A 216 0.38 -7.20 21.02
C ALA A 216 -0.57 -6.57 19.99
N THR A 217 -0.67 -7.15 18.79
CA THR A 217 -1.54 -6.63 17.72
C THR A 217 -2.96 -7.17 17.72
N TYR A 218 -3.36 -7.93 18.74
CA TYR A 218 -4.73 -8.41 18.88
C TYR A 218 -5.43 -7.68 20.03
N ASN A 219 -6.03 -6.54 19.70
CA ASN A 219 -6.81 -5.72 20.64
C ASN A 219 -8.26 -5.65 20.15
N LEU A 220 -9.07 -6.60 20.59
CA LEU A 220 -10.49 -6.68 20.27
C LEU A 220 -11.26 -5.62 21.08
N VAL A 221 -11.94 -4.72 20.38
CA VAL A 221 -12.71 -3.63 20.98
C VAL A 221 -14.07 -3.49 20.29
N GLY A 222 -15.05 -2.94 21.01
CA GLY A 222 -16.33 -2.52 20.41
C GLY A 222 -16.24 -1.16 19.73
N TRP A 223 -17.21 -0.84 18.87
CA TRP A 223 -17.28 0.46 18.19
C TRP A 223 -17.14 1.66 19.14
N ASP A 224 -17.84 1.67 20.27
CA ASP A 224 -17.86 2.82 21.18
C ASP A 224 -16.47 3.10 21.79
N GLU A 225 -15.69 2.04 22.06
CA GLU A 225 -14.32 2.15 22.58
C GLU A 225 -13.37 2.67 21.50
N PHE A 226 -13.47 2.13 20.29
CA PHE A 226 -12.70 2.62 19.14
C PHE A 226 -13.04 4.08 18.81
N ALA A 227 -14.32 4.42 18.76
CA ALA A 227 -14.80 5.77 18.52
C ALA A 227 -14.35 6.75 19.60
N THR A 228 -14.19 6.31 20.86
CA THR A 228 -13.61 7.12 21.93
C THR A 228 -12.12 7.41 21.67
N SER A 229 -11.39 6.44 21.12
CA SER A 229 -9.96 6.58 20.79
C SER A 229 -9.74 7.59 19.66
N LEU A 230 -10.60 7.60 18.65
CA LEU A 230 -10.61 8.61 17.58
C LEU A 230 -11.34 9.90 17.93
N GLY A 231 -12.21 9.91 18.95
CA GLY A 231 -12.95 11.10 19.35
C GLY A 231 -13.95 11.58 18.28
N PRO A 232 -14.19 12.91 18.16
CA PRO A 232 -15.23 13.46 17.28
C PRO A 232 -15.06 13.13 15.79
N ILE A 233 -13.86 12.71 15.35
CA ILE A 233 -13.57 12.38 13.96
C ILE A 233 -13.97 10.96 13.55
N ALA A 234 -14.34 10.08 14.50
CA ALA A 234 -14.68 8.69 14.22
C ALA A 234 -15.95 8.51 13.38
N ALA A 235 -17.04 9.18 13.78
CA ALA A 235 -18.34 9.01 13.14
C ALA A 235 -18.39 9.55 11.70
N PRO A 236 -17.87 10.77 11.39
CA PRO A 236 -17.84 11.27 10.02
C PRO A 236 -17.09 10.34 9.04
N TRP A 237 -16.03 9.70 9.51
CA TRP A 237 -15.25 8.72 8.75
C TRP A 237 -16.02 7.40 8.53
N ARG A 238 -16.53 6.79 9.61
CA ARG A 238 -17.27 5.53 9.51
C ARG A 238 -18.51 5.65 8.63
N ASP A 239 -19.29 6.72 8.82
CA ASP A 239 -20.54 6.91 8.10
C ASP A 239 -20.27 7.07 6.58
N ALA A 240 -19.14 7.70 6.23
CA ALA A 240 -18.67 7.89 4.86
C ALA A 240 -18.21 6.60 4.16
N LEU A 241 -17.69 5.60 4.89
CA LEU A 241 -17.37 4.28 4.33
C LEU A 241 -18.60 3.60 3.71
N GLY A 242 -19.80 3.94 4.18
CA GLY A 242 -21.06 3.44 3.64
C GLY A 242 -21.26 1.93 3.83
N VAL A 243 -20.64 1.37 4.88
CA VAL A 243 -20.83 -0.03 5.29
C VAL A 243 -21.93 -0.14 6.35
N ALA A 244 -22.47 -1.35 6.53
CA ALA A 244 -23.49 -1.58 7.56
C ALA A 244 -22.90 -1.47 8.98
N ASP A 245 -23.67 -0.91 9.92
CA ASP A 245 -23.21 -0.65 11.30
C ASP A 245 -22.64 -1.90 12.00
N ASN A 246 -23.19 -3.09 11.68
CA ASN A 246 -22.76 -4.34 12.29
C ASN A 246 -21.34 -4.77 11.87
N VAL A 247 -20.78 -4.19 10.80
CA VAL A 247 -19.38 -4.44 10.39
C VAL A 247 -18.39 -3.93 11.45
N PHE A 248 -18.75 -2.88 12.18
CA PHE A 248 -17.92 -2.27 13.21
C PHE A 248 -18.35 -2.63 14.64
N ALA A 249 -19.31 -3.55 14.82
CA ALA A 249 -19.80 -3.92 16.15
C ALA A 249 -18.66 -4.35 17.09
N GLU A 250 -17.74 -5.14 16.55
CA GLU A 250 -16.46 -5.49 17.14
C GLU A 250 -15.38 -5.39 16.05
N LEU A 251 -14.18 -4.96 16.43
CA LEU A 251 -13.04 -4.84 15.53
C LEU A 251 -11.72 -5.14 16.25
N VAL A 252 -10.71 -5.54 15.49
CA VAL A 252 -9.35 -5.68 15.98
C VAL A 252 -8.56 -4.43 15.64
N VAL A 253 -8.09 -3.71 16.66
CA VAL A 253 -7.16 -2.59 16.50
C VAL A 253 -5.74 -3.12 16.69
N ARG A 254 -4.92 -3.11 15.64
CA ARG A 254 -3.57 -3.67 15.72
C ARG A 254 -2.64 -2.82 16.58
N GLU A 255 -2.64 -1.50 16.40
CA GLU A 255 -1.79 -0.58 17.16
C GLU A 255 -2.60 0.51 17.89
N PRO A 256 -3.17 0.24 19.09
CA PRO A 256 -4.05 1.19 19.77
C PRO A 256 -3.45 2.58 20.01
N SER A 257 -2.17 2.65 20.40
CA SER A 257 -1.52 3.94 20.65
C SER A 257 -1.29 4.75 19.37
N PHE A 258 -1.21 4.11 18.21
CA PHE A 258 -1.15 4.82 16.93
C PHE A 258 -2.46 5.56 16.68
N ILE A 259 -3.62 4.94 16.97
CA ILE A 259 -4.93 5.56 16.77
C ILE A 259 -5.07 6.84 17.60
N GLU A 260 -4.65 6.80 18.87
CA GLU A 260 -4.65 7.98 19.75
C GLU A 260 -3.69 9.08 19.25
N GLY A 261 -2.48 8.68 18.81
CA GLY A 261 -1.49 9.59 18.24
C GLY A 261 -1.97 10.24 16.94
N ALA A 262 -2.58 9.46 16.06
CA ALA A 262 -3.13 9.91 14.80
C ALA A 262 -4.27 10.90 15.02
N ARG A 263 -5.19 10.64 15.98
CA ARG A 263 -6.20 11.63 16.39
C ARG A 263 -5.55 12.95 16.80
N ALA A 264 -4.55 12.92 17.69
CA ALA A 264 -3.91 14.13 18.18
C ALA A 264 -3.23 14.93 17.04
N ILE A 265 -2.63 14.23 16.07
CA ILE A 265 -2.03 14.86 14.89
C ILE A 265 -3.10 15.50 14.00
N LEU A 266 -4.19 14.79 13.71
CA LEU A 266 -5.30 15.29 12.88
C LEU A 266 -5.99 16.50 13.52
N GLU A 267 -6.25 16.46 14.82
CA GLU A 267 -6.90 17.56 15.55
C GLU A 267 -6.01 18.81 15.71
N SER A 268 -4.69 18.63 15.78
CA SER A 268 -3.73 19.74 15.95
C SER A 268 -3.20 20.32 14.64
N SER A 269 -3.44 19.63 13.51
CA SER A 269 -3.02 20.12 12.19
C SER A 269 -4.00 21.16 11.67
N ASP A 270 -3.48 22.19 11.02
CA ASP A 270 -4.33 23.09 10.26
C ASP A 270 -4.94 22.36 9.06
N LEU A 271 -6.13 22.79 8.65
CA LEU A 271 -6.87 22.12 7.58
C LEU A 271 -6.12 22.14 6.25
N GLU A 272 -5.35 23.20 5.97
CA GLU A 272 -4.57 23.34 4.74
C GLU A 272 -3.41 22.32 4.65
N SER A 273 -2.91 21.83 5.79
CA SER A 273 -1.97 20.72 5.83
C SER A 273 -2.62 19.35 5.58
N LEU A 274 -3.95 19.26 5.71
CA LEU A 274 -4.72 18.04 5.44
C LEU A 274 -5.33 18.01 4.02
N THR A 275 -5.40 19.15 3.32
CA THR A 275 -6.06 19.31 1.99
C THR A 275 -5.16 19.96 0.94
#